data_AF-A0A4Q1K173-F1
#
_entry.id   AF-A0A4Q1K173-F1
#
_cell.length_a   1.000
_cell.length_b   1.000
_cell.length_c   1.000
_cell.angle_alpha   90.00
_cell.angle_beta   90.00
_cell.angle_gamma   90.00
#
_symmetry.space_group_name_H-M   'P 1'
#
loop_
_entity.id
_entity.type
_entity.pdbx_description
1 polymer ?
#
loop_
_entity_poly.entity_id
_entity_poly.type
_entity_poly.pdbx_seq_one_letter_code
_entity_poly.pdbx_strand_id
1 'polypeptide(L)'
;MDRFKKAVKFLQDNFNLIILIPTVLGGFWQLIELLRIDTSFVRFFSITQVISDGLILMFLLICSYLIYIYIFKIHDIKSSDNEVKIPYDYLLFKYIILFIFIIMLSIWFWTIESKKITTSSFFFVFSFFVLCIKVFRDIVLQHFGKDGYRYLNATAFILVFLCIHYNDLFFKNFHKMYFLPFNLKNTKYIECYIGKNKNEFELLYFNDKYIFVQIKKTKEIEIINFDEMFKKDNCK
;
A
#
# COMPACT_ATOMS: atom_id res chain seq x y z
N MET A 1 -23.57 9.45 27.31
CA MET A 1 -24.56 8.90 26.36
C MET A 1 -24.71 9.75 25.09
N ASP A 2 -24.60 11.08 25.17
CA ASP A 2 -24.83 11.98 24.01
C ASP A 2 -23.80 11.88 22.87
N ARG A 3 -22.53 11.58 23.16
CA ARG A 3 -21.50 11.44 22.12
C ARG A 3 -21.77 10.26 21.19
N PHE A 4 -22.26 9.14 21.74
CA PHE A 4 -22.59 7.96 20.96
C PHE A 4 -23.78 8.22 20.04
N LYS A 5 -24.85 8.85 20.56
CA LYS A 5 -26.02 9.24 19.74
C LYS A 5 -25.63 10.20 18.61
N LYS A 6 -24.76 11.17 18.89
CA LYS A 6 -24.22 12.07 17.86
C LYS A 6 -23.42 11.33 16.79
N ALA A 7 -22.57 10.37 17.19
CA ALA A 7 -21.78 9.58 16.26
C ALA A 7 -22.67 8.68 15.36
N VAL A 8 -23.66 8.00 15.94
CA VAL A 8 -24.61 7.18 15.18
C VAL A 8 -25.41 8.03 14.21
N LYS A 9 -25.91 9.19 14.65
CA LYS A 9 -26.64 10.13 13.79
C LYS A 9 -25.75 10.62 12.64
N PHE A 10 -24.50 10.97 12.92
CA PHE A 10 -23.54 11.34 11.88
C PHE A 10 -23.32 10.22 10.85
N LEU A 11 -23.17 8.96 11.29
CA LEU A 11 -23.03 7.81 10.39
C LEU A 11 -24.27 7.61 9.51
N GLN A 12 -25.46 7.76 10.09
CA GLN A 12 -26.72 7.67 9.35
C GLN A 12 -26.87 8.80 8.32
N ASP A 13 -26.59 10.03 8.74
CA ASP A 13 -26.68 11.23 7.89
C ASP A 13 -25.67 11.20 6.74
N ASN A 14 -24.55 10.47 6.88
CA ASN A 14 -23.47 10.39 5.89
C ASN A 14 -23.26 8.99 5.30
N PHE A 15 -24.23 8.07 5.44
CA PHE A 15 -24.09 6.68 5.01
C PHE A 15 -23.73 6.54 3.53
N ASN A 16 -24.35 7.35 2.68
CA ASN A 16 -24.07 7.39 1.24
C ASN A 16 -22.61 7.75 0.95
N LEU A 17 -22.04 8.70 1.70
CA LEU A 17 -20.64 9.11 1.54
C LEU A 17 -19.70 8.00 2.01
N ILE A 18 -20.03 7.33 3.11
CA ILE A 18 -19.25 6.21 3.67
C ILE A 18 -19.15 5.05 2.68
N ILE A 19 -20.22 4.77 1.92
CA ILE A 19 -20.20 3.75 0.85
C ILE A 19 -19.46 4.28 -0.38
N LEU A 20 -19.66 5.54 -0.73
CA LEU A 20 -19.06 6.13 -1.93
C LEU A 20 -17.52 6.15 -1.87
N ILE A 21 -16.93 6.45 -0.71
CA ILE A 21 -15.48 6.55 -0.53
C ILE A 21 -14.75 5.26 -0.96
N PRO A 22 -15.03 4.06 -0.39
CA PRO A 22 -14.38 2.84 -0.82
C PRO A 22 -14.67 2.56 -2.30
N THR A 23 -15.89 2.79 -2.79
CA THR A 23 -16.20 2.60 -4.21
C THR A 23 -15.32 3.47 -5.12
N VAL A 24 -15.13 4.75 -4.80
CA VAL A 24 -14.26 5.63 -5.60
C VAL A 24 -12.79 5.17 -5.51
N LEU A 25 -12.31 4.81 -4.32
CA LEU A 25 -10.93 4.35 -4.13
C LEU A 25 -10.64 3.05 -4.89
N GLY A 26 -11.52 2.06 -4.77
CA GLY A 26 -11.39 0.78 -5.47
C GLY A 26 -11.52 0.94 -6.98
N GLY A 27 -12.41 1.83 -7.44
CA GLY A 27 -12.58 2.11 -8.86
C GLY A 27 -11.33 2.78 -9.45
N PHE A 28 -10.75 3.73 -8.71
CA PHE A 28 -9.49 4.34 -9.12
C PHE A 28 -8.34 3.33 -9.19
N TRP A 29 -8.24 2.45 -8.19
CA TRP A 29 -7.25 1.38 -8.16
C TRP A 29 -7.39 0.41 -9.35
N GLN A 30 -8.59 -0.11 -9.57
CA GLN A 30 -8.88 -1.03 -10.66
C GLN A 30 -8.66 -0.37 -12.03
N LEU A 31 -8.97 0.92 -12.16
CA LEU A 31 -8.68 1.69 -13.37
C LEU A 31 -7.18 1.78 -13.63
N ILE A 32 -6.37 2.09 -12.62
CA ILE A 32 -4.90 2.12 -12.75
C ILE A 32 -4.37 0.75 -13.20
N GLU A 33 -4.84 -0.33 -12.60
CA GLU A 33 -4.40 -1.68 -12.95
C GLU A 33 -4.72 -2.05 -14.41
N LEU A 34 -5.90 -1.67 -14.91
CA LEU A 34 -6.26 -1.89 -16.31
C LEU A 34 -5.44 -0.99 -17.26
N LEU A 35 -5.27 0.29 -16.91
CA LEU A 35 -4.48 1.25 -17.70
C LEU A 35 -3.00 0.86 -17.80
N ARG A 36 -2.46 0.17 -16.80
CA ARG A 36 -1.09 -0.38 -16.83
C ARG A 36 -0.91 -1.48 -17.86
N ILE A 37 -1.99 -2.15 -18.26
CA ILE A 37 -1.97 -3.16 -19.31
C ILE A 37 -2.18 -2.50 -20.67
N ASP A 38 -3.34 -1.87 -20.87
CA ASP A 38 -3.68 -1.08 -22.05
C ASP A 38 -4.99 -0.31 -21.80
N THR A 39 -5.14 0.87 -22.39
CA THR A 39 -6.33 1.71 -22.22
C THR A 39 -7.63 1.05 -22.70
N SER A 40 -7.56 0.16 -23.69
CA SER A 40 -8.71 -0.59 -24.20
C SER A 40 -9.28 -1.59 -23.18
N PHE A 41 -8.48 -2.00 -22.19
CA PHE A 41 -8.90 -2.96 -21.18
C PHE A 41 -9.79 -2.38 -20.08
N VAL A 42 -9.93 -1.05 -20.02
CA VAL A 42 -10.87 -0.38 -19.09
C VAL A 42 -12.32 -0.89 -19.28
N ARG A 43 -12.68 -1.41 -20.46
CA ARG A 43 -14.01 -2.01 -20.70
C ARG A 43 -14.30 -3.29 -19.89
N PHE A 44 -13.27 -3.93 -19.34
CA PHE A 44 -13.40 -5.14 -18.52
C PHE A 44 -13.47 -4.82 -17.01
N PHE A 45 -13.66 -3.55 -16.68
CA PHE A 45 -13.87 -3.08 -15.32
C PHE A 45 -15.07 -3.78 -14.65
N SER A 46 -14.90 -4.20 -13.41
CA SER A 46 -15.91 -4.93 -12.64
C SER A 46 -16.32 -4.17 -11.39
N ILE A 47 -17.56 -3.67 -11.43
CA ILE A 47 -18.18 -2.85 -10.37
C ILE A 47 -18.31 -3.61 -9.04
N THR A 48 -18.51 -4.92 -9.08
CA THR A 48 -18.66 -5.77 -7.88
C THR A 48 -17.36 -5.82 -7.08
N GLN A 49 -16.21 -5.92 -7.75
CA GLN A 49 -14.90 -5.94 -7.10
C GLN A 49 -14.43 -4.56 -6.61
N VAL A 50 -14.90 -3.47 -7.24
CA VAL A 50 -14.58 -2.10 -6.83
C VAL A 50 -14.81 -1.88 -5.33
N ILE A 51 -15.92 -2.40 -4.80
CA ILE A 51 -16.25 -2.19 -3.38
C ILE A 51 -15.25 -2.93 -2.49
N SER A 52 -14.92 -4.19 -2.81
CA SER A 52 -13.96 -4.98 -2.01
C SER A 52 -12.56 -4.39 -2.05
N ASP A 53 -12.07 -3.99 -3.22
CA ASP A 53 -10.75 -3.38 -3.38
C ASP A 53 -10.69 -2.03 -2.64
N GLY A 54 -11.78 -1.27 -2.73
CA GLY A 54 -11.98 -0.03 -2.01
C GLY A 54 -11.92 -0.16 -0.49
N LEU A 55 -12.56 -1.20 0.06
CA LEU A 55 -12.52 -1.49 1.49
C LEU A 55 -11.11 -1.88 1.96
N ILE A 56 -10.37 -2.65 1.17
CA ILE A 56 -8.98 -2.99 1.46
C ILE A 56 -8.12 -1.72 1.52
N LEU A 57 -8.23 -0.85 0.51
CA LEU A 57 -7.49 0.42 0.49
C LEU A 57 -7.87 1.32 1.66
N MET A 58 -9.16 1.43 1.97
CA MET A 58 -9.64 2.20 3.10
C MET A 58 -9.10 1.64 4.44
N PHE A 59 -9.08 0.32 4.60
CA PHE A 59 -8.48 -0.33 5.77
C PHE A 59 -6.99 0.00 5.90
N LEU A 60 -6.22 -0.10 4.80
CA LEU A 60 -4.80 0.29 4.79
C LEU A 60 -4.61 1.76 5.20
N LEU A 61 -5.42 2.67 4.65
CA LEU A 61 -5.37 4.10 4.97
C LEU A 61 -5.70 4.38 6.44
N ILE A 62 -6.71 3.71 7.01
CA ILE A 62 -7.07 3.84 8.43
C ILE A 62 -5.92 3.35 9.31
N CYS A 63 -5.35 2.18 9.03
CA CYS A 63 -4.19 1.67 9.77
C CYS A 63 -3.01 2.65 9.71
N SER A 64 -2.69 3.16 8.52
CA SER A 64 -1.65 4.17 8.32
C SER A 64 -1.93 5.46 9.10
N TYR A 65 -3.18 5.92 9.14
CA TYR A 65 -3.59 7.10 9.87
C TYR A 65 -3.52 6.91 11.39
N LEU A 66 -3.92 5.75 11.92
CA LEU A 66 -3.79 5.43 13.34
C LEU A 66 -2.33 5.39 13.78
N ILE A 67 -1.45 4.80 12.97
CA ILE A 67 0.00 4.81 13.17
C ILE A 67 0.52 6.26 13.20
N TYR A 68 0.09 7.09 12.26
CA TYR A 68 0.45 8.51 12.22
C TYR A 68 0.02 9.25 13.50
N ILE A 69 -1.24 9.11 13.92
CA ILE A 69 -1.73 9.73 15.17
C ILE A 69 -0.90 9.26 16.36
N TYR A 70 -0.67 7.95 16.47
CA TYR A 70 0.09 7.37 17.58
C TYR A 70 1.49 7.96 17.67
N ILE A 71 2.17 8.05 16.52
CA ILE A 71 3.55 8.55 16.45
C ILE A 71 3.62 10.05 16.72
N PHE A 72 2.78 10.88 16.06
CA PHE A 72 2.91 12.33 16.11
C PHE A 72 2.10 12.98 17.24
N LYS A 73 0.83 12.58 17.43
CA LYS A 73 -0.11 13.31 18.30
C LYS A 73 0.06 12.99 19.79
N ILE A 74 0.43 11.76 20.13
CA ILE A 74 0.62 11.36 21.54
C ILE A 74 1.89 11.99 22.13
N HIS A 75 2.87 12.32 21.29
CA HIS A 75 4.18 12.80 21.74
C HIS A 75 4.38 14.32 21.70
N ASP A 76 3.54 15.07 20.97
CA ASP A 76 3.61 16.54 20.93
C ASP A 76 3.04 17.21 22.22
N ILE A 77 2.71 16.43 23.27
CA ILE A 77 1.94 16.91 24.44
C ILE A 77 2.72 17.86 25.38
N LYS A 78 4.03 18.10 25.25
CA LYS A 78 4.76 19.00 26.18
C LYS A 78 5.97 19.77 25.61
N SER A 79 5.86 20.40 24.44
CA SER A 79 6.79 21.50 24.10
C SER A 79 6.15 22.86 24.39
N SER A 80 5.93 23.13 25.67
CA SER A 80 5.61 24.47 26.16
C SER A 80 6.87 25.33 26.05
N ASP A 81 6.72 26.54 25.52
CA ASP A 81 7.66 27.61 25.10
C ASP A 81 8.89 27.96 25.97
N ASN A 82 9.23 27.18 26.99
CA ASN A 82 10.45 27.37 27.73
C ASN A 82 11.60 26.68 26.97
N GLU A 83 12.74 27.37 26.86
CA GLU A 83 14.01 26.86 26.35
C GLU A 83 14.50 25.66 27.18
N VAL A 84 13.86 24.50 27.02
CA VAL A 84 14.29 23.27 27.67
C VAL A 84 15.56 22.85 26.96
N LYS A 85 16.71 23.06 27.59
CA LYS A 85 17.98 22.45 27.17
C LYS A 85 17.80 20.93 27.20
N ILE A 86 17.66 20.36 26.02
CA ILE A 86 17.50 18.92 25.84
C ILE A 86 18.82 18.24 26.22
N PRO A 87 18.80 17.23 27.10
CA PRO A 87 20.01 16.53 27.52
C PRO A 87 20.68 15.81 26.33
N TYR A 88 22.01 15.80 26.31
CA TYR A 88 22.82 15.19 25.24
C TYR A 88 22.47 13.71 25.02
N ASP A 89 22.19 12.97 26.08
CA ASP A 89 21.84 11.54 26.03
C ASP A 89 20.57 11.28 25.21
N TYR A 90 19.61 12.22 25.24
CA TYR A 90 18.38 12.11 24.45
C TYR A 90 18.64 12.30 22.95
N LEU A 91 19.59 13.17 22.59
CA LEU A 91 20.00 13.39 21.21
C LEU A 91 20.75 12.17 20.66
N LEU A 92 21.66 11.60 21.46
CA LEU A 92 22.37 10.36 21.13
C LEU A 92 21.38 9.21 20.90
N PHE A 93 20.36 9.08 21.74
CA PHE A 93 19.31 8.08 21.59
C PHE A 93 18.56 8.21 20.25
N LYS A 94 18.21 9.44 19.84
CA LYS A 94 17.58 9.70 18.53
C LYS A 94 18.47 9.28 17.35
N TYR A 95 19.77 9.55 17.42
CA TYR A 95 20.71 9.11 16.39
C TYR A 95 20.86 7.59 16.34
N ILE A 96 20.86 6.92 17.49
CA ILE A 96 20.87 5.45 17.55
C ILE A 96 19.60 4.88 16.88
N ILE A 97 18.42 5.45 17.15
CA ILE A 97 17.18 5.05 16.48
C ILE A 97 17.30 5.24 14.95
N LEU A 98 17.84 6.37 14.50
CA LEU A 98 18.02 6.63 13.07
C LEU A 98 19.03 5.66 12.42
N PHE A 99 20.09 5.29 13.13
CA PHE A 99 21.06 4.31 12.65
C PHE A 99 20.45 2.91 12.53
N ILE A 100 19.71 2.47 13.55
CA ILE A 100 18.91 1.23 13.51
C ILE A 100 17.95 1.27 12.32
N PHE A 101 17.41 2.45 12.00
CA PHE A 101 16.55 2.61 10.83
C PHE A 101 17.23 2.33 9.51
N ILE A 102 18.42 2.88 9.29
CA ILE A 102 19.17 2.66 8.06
C ILE A 102 19.49 1.16 7.90
N ILE A 103 19.86 0.47 8.98
CA ILE A 103 20.11 -0.97 8.96
C ILE A 103 18.83 -1.74 8.60
N MET A 104 17.71 -1.43 9.27
CA MET A 104 16.45 -2.11 9.03
C MET A 104 15.89 -1.87 7.63
N LEU A 105 16.02 -0.65 7.10
CA LEU A 105 15.68 -0.31 5.72
C LEU A 105 16.53 -1.11 4.73
N SER A 106 17.83 -1.26 4.99
CA SER A 106 18.74 -2.06 4.15
C SER A 106 18.34 -3.54 4.15
N ILE A 107 18.05 -4.11 5.32
CA ILE A 107 17.54 -5.49 5.45
C ILE A 107 16.22 -5.63 4.71
N TRP A 108 15.34 -4.63 4.81
CA TRP A 108 14.06 -4.65 4.11
C TRP A 108 14.24 -4.61 2.60
N PHE A 109 15.09 -3.73 2.06
CA PHE A 109 15.43 -3.71 0.63
C PHE A 109 15.94 -5.06 0.13
N TRP A 110 16.84 -5.69 0.90
CA TRP A 110 17.32 -7.04 0.60
C TRP A 110 16.19 -8.09 0.65
N THR A 111 15.25 -7.94 1.58
CA THR A 111 14.08 -8.84 1.72
C THR A 111 13.08 -8.66 0.58
N ILE A 112 12.86 -7.43 0.09
CA ILE A 112 12.05 -7.15 -1.10
C ILE A 112 12.60 -7.92 -2.30
N GLU A 113 13.92 -7.87 -2.48
CA GLU A 113 14.59 -8.55 -3.58
C GLU A 113 14.42 -10.09 -3.49
N SER A 114 14.32 -10.64 -2.28
CA SER A 114 14.10 -12.08 -2.04
C SER A 114 12.63 -12.54 -2.08
N LYS A 115 11.72 -11.70 -2.58
CA LYS A 115 10.33 -12.03 -3.05
C LYS A 115 9.29 -12.45 -2.00
N LYS A 116 9.57 -12.45 -0.70
CA LYS A 116 8.61 -12.85 0.34
C LYS A 116 8.16 -11.68 1.22
N ILE A 117 7.50 -10.70 0.61
CA ILE A 117 6.89 -9.61 1.37
C ILE A 117 5.53 -10.07 1.89
N THR A 118 5.27 -9.83 3.17
CA THR A 118 3.95 -10.03 3.78
C THR A 118 3.29 -8.68 4.09
N THR A 119 1.96 -8.66 4.28
CA THR A 119 1.19 -7.48 4.68
C THR A 119 1.72 -6.89 5.98
N SER A 120 2.07 -7.75 6.93
CA SER A 120 2.66 -7.33 8.21
C SER A 120 4.02 -6.65 8.01
N SER A 121 4.86 -7.17 7.10
CA SER A 121 6.13 -6.53 6.73
C SER A 121 5.91 -5.13 6.16
N PHE A 122 4.84 -4.94 5.37
CA PHE A 122 4.51 -3.63 4.81
C PHE A 122 4.14 -2.61 5.90
N PHE A 123 3.22 -2.97 6.81
CA PHE A 123 2.84 -2.07 7.91
C PHE A 123 4.01 -1.74 8.83
N PHE A 124 4.86 -2.73 9.12
CA PHE A 124 6.07 -2.51 9.91
C PHE A 124 6.97 -1.45 9.27
N VAL A 125 7.27 -1.58 7.98
CA VAL A 125 8.12 -0.63 7.25
C VAL A 125 7.49 0.74 7.18
N PHE A 126 6.19 0.81 6.90
CA PHE A 126 5.46 2.06 6.85
C PHE A 126 5.49 2.78 8.20
N SER A 127 5.15 2.09 9.30
CA SER A 127 5.20 2.68 10.65
C SER A 127 6.58 3.19 11.03
N PHE A 128 7.60 2.43 10.67
CA PHE A 128 8.98 2.75 10.96
C PHE A 128 9.48 3.95 10.13
N PHE A 129 9.07 4.03 8.85
CA PHE A 129 9.29 5.20 8.00
C PHE A 129 8.67 6.47 8.58
N VAL A 130 7.41 6.40 9.03
CA VAL A 130 6.70 7.51 9.68
C VAL A 130 7.42 7.95 10.96
N LEU A 131 7.91 7.00 11.78
CA LEU A 131 8.71 7.29 12.97
C LEU A 131 10.00 8.03 12.62
N CYS A 132 10.68 7.66 11.55
CA CYS A 132 11.93 8.30 11.16
C CYS A 132 11.75 9.69 10.59
N ILE A 133 10.67 9.93 9.83
CA ILE A 133 10.29 11.31 9.45
C ILE A 133 10.12 12.15 10.71
N LYS A 134 9.47 11.62 11.74
CA LYS A 134 9.30 12.34 13.01
C LYS A 134 10.64 12.59 13.71
N VAL A 135 11.47 11.57 13.89
CA VAL A 135 12.78 11.71 14.56
C VAL A 135 13.65 12.72 13.82
N PHE A 136 13.70 12.62 12.49
CA PHE A 136 14.41 13.57 11.65
C PHE A 136 13.87 14.99 11.80
N ARG A 137 12.54 15.16 11.74
CA ARG A 137 11.86 16.44 12.00
C ARG A 137 12.30 17.05 13.32
N ASP A 138 12.26 16.25 14.38
CA ASP A 138 12.57 16.73 15.72
C ASP A 138 14.07 17.10 15.85
N ILE A 139 14.99 16.36 15.19
CA ILE A 139 16.42 16.71 15.14
C ILE A 139 16.63 18.04 14.41
N VAL A 140 15.99 18.23 13.25
CA VAL A 140 16.15 19.45 12.43
C VAL A 140 15.59 20.67 13.15
N LEU A 141 14.38 20.58 13.72
CA LEU A 141 13.78 21.68 14.49
C LEU A 141 14.62 22.03 15.72
N GLN A 142 15.22 21.03 16.36
CA GLN A 142 16.07 21.24 17.52
C GLN A 142 17.38 21.97 17.16
N HIS A 143 18.05 21.56 16.08
CA HIS A 143 19.36 22.12 15.74
C HIS A 143 19.28 23.48 15.02
N PHE A 144 18.25 23.67 14.18
CA PHE A 144 18.11 24.84 13.31
C PHE A 144 16.96 25.78 13.72
N GLY A 145 16.22 25.46 14.78
CA GLY A 145 15.10 26.28 15.24
C GLY A 145 14.05 26.52 14.16
N LYS A 146 13.55 27.76 14.07
CA LYS A 146 12.54 28.16 13.07
C LYS A 146 13.06 28.10 11.63
N ASP A 147 14.36 28.28 11.40
CA ASP A 147 14.96 28.13 10.07
C ASP A 147 15.01 26.66 9.64
N GLY A 148 14.94 25.72 10.59
CA GLY A 148 14.78 24.29 10.37
C GLY A 148 13.58 23.92 9.47
N TYR A 149 12.51 24.72 9.49
CA TYR A 149 11.34 24.46 8.64
C TYR A 149 11.66 24.49 7.14
N ARG A 150 12.62 25.32 6.70
CA ARG A 150 13.04 25.34 5.29
C ARG A 150 13.71 24.02 4.89
N TYR A 151 14.57 23.49 5.75
CA TYR A 151 15.22 22.19 5.55
C TYR A 151 14.22 21.03 5.64
N LEU A 152 13.18 21.16 6.47
CA LEU A 152 12.10 20.18 6.51
C LEU A 152 11.28 20.13 5.24
N ASN A 153 10.99 21.28 4.63
CA ASN A 153 10.30 21.30 3.34
C ASN A 153 11.15 20.69 2.23
N ALA A 154 12.46 20.99 2.20
CA ALA A 154 13.38 20.40 1.21
C ALA A 154 13.53 18.88 1.38
N THR A 155 13.69 18.41 2.61
CA THR A 155 13.79 16.98 2.93
C THR A 155 12.47 16.24 2.68
N ALA A 156 11.32 16.85 3.02
CA ALA A 156 10.00 16.32 2.65
C ALA A 156 9.85 16.20 1.14
N PHE A 157 10.32 17.18 0.37
CA PHE A 157 10.30 17.12 -1.10
C PHE A 157 11.15 15.96 -1.64
N ILE A 158 12.38 15.78 -1.13
CA ILE A 158 13.25 14.64 -1.49
C ILE A 158 12.57 13.32 -1.13
N LEU A 159 11.96 13.22 0.06
CA LEU A 159 11.25 12.04 0.50
C LEU A 159 10.05 11.73 -0.39
N VAL A 160 9.27 12.74 -0.81
CA VAL A 160 8.19 12.56 -1.78
C VAL A 160 8.73 12.01 -3.10
N PHE A 161 9.86 12.53 -3.59
CA PHE A 161 10.49 12.06 -4.83
C PHE A 161 10.97 10.60 -4.71
N LEU A 162 11.61 10.25 -3.59
CA LEU A 162 12.00 8.86 -3.28
C LEU A 162 10.76 7.96 -3.18
N CYS A 163 9.70 8.41 -2.50
CA CYS A 163 8.45 7.68 -2.44
C CYS A 163 7.87 7.47 -3.84
N ILE A 164 7.85 8.48 -4.72
CA ILE A 164 7.39 8.33 -6.11
C ILE A 164 8.26 7.31 -6.87
N HIS A 165 9.58 7.37 -6.73
CA HIS A 165 10.50 6.44 -7.38
C HIS A 165 10.27 4.98 -6.92
N TYR A 166 10.16 4.78 -5.60
CA TYR A 166 9.92 3.45 -5.03
C TYR A 166 8.46 2.99 -5.11
N ASN A 167 7.52 3.89 -5.42
CA ASN A 167 6.10 3.56 -5.57
C ASN A 167 5.90 2.53 -6.68
N ASP A 168 6.59 2.61 -7.82
CA ASP A 168 6.40 1.61 -8.89
C ASP A 168 6.81 0.20 -8.43
N LEU A 169 7.96 0.08 -7.76
CA LEU A 169 8.42 -1.19 -7.17
C LEU A 169 7.46 -1.69 -6.09
N PHE A 170 7.01 -0.77 -5.24
CA PHE A 170 6.04 -1.05 -4.20
C PHE A 170 4.72 -1.57 -4.79
N PHE A 171 4.13 -0.86 -5.74
CA PHE A 171 2.89 -1.25 -6.40
C PHE A 171 3.01 -2.57 -7.13
N LYS A 172 4.14 -2.87 -7.79
CA LYS A 172 4.37 -4.18 -8.43
C LYS A 172 4.35 -5.34 -7.43
N ASN A 173 4.95 -5.15 -6.26
CA ASN A 173 4.99 -6.18 -5.23
C ASN A 173 3.66 -6.28 -4.46
N PHE A 174 3.05 -5.13 -4.17
CA PHE A 174 1.72 -5.06 -3.58
C PHE A 174 0.70 -5.77 -4.47
N HIS A 175 0.69 -5.46 -5.78
CA HIS A 175 -0.11 -6.15 -6.78
C HIS A 175 0.08 -7.65 -6.67
N LYS A 176 1.31 -8.16 -6.81
CA LYS A 176 1.59 -9.60 -6.71
C LYS A 176 1.09 -10.26 -5.42
N MET A 177 1.05 -9.53 -4.31
CA MET A 177 0.64 -10.06 -3.02
C MET A 177 -0.90 -10.14 -2.87
N TYR A 178 -1.61 -9.08 -3.25
CA TYR A 178 -3.06 -8.97 -3.03
C TYR A 178 -3.88 -9.46 -4.21
N PHE A 179 -3.26 -9.54 -5.38
CA PHE A 179 -3.89 -10.00 -6.59
C PHE A 179 -4.13 -11.51 -6.50
N LEU A 180 -3.12 -12.35 -6.65
CA LEU A 180 -3.33 -13.79 -6.70
C LEU A 180 -2.80 -14.51 -5.46
N PRO A 181 -3.65 -15.15 -4.65
CA PRO A 181 -3.16 -15.94 -3.53
C PRO A 181 -2.30 -17.10 -4.05
N PHE A 182 -1.06 -17.21 -3.52
CA PHE A 182 -0.09 -18.22 -3.97
C PHE A 182 -0.56 -19.68 -3.79
N ASN A 183 -1.54 -19.89 -2.90
CA ASN A 183 -2.13 -21.18 -2.58
C ASN A 183 -3.43 -21.45 -3.36
N LEU A 184 -3.75 -20.67 -4.40
CA LEU A 184 -4.93 -20.92 -5.23
C LEU A 184 -4.73 -22.16 -6.11
N LYS A 185 -5.37 -23.27 -5.73
CA LYS A 185 -5.28 -24.55 -6.46
C LYS A 185 -5.81 -24.46 -7.90
N ASN A 186 -6.77 -23.57 -8.14
CA ASN A 186 -7.46 -23.40 -9.41
C ASN A 186 -6.56 -22.83 -10.52
N THR A 187 -5.35 -22.36 -10.21
CA THR A 187 -4.40 -21.93 -11.26
C THR A 187 -4.03 -23.08 -12.20
N LYS A 188 -4.10 -24.34 -11.75
CA LYS A 188 -3.88 -25.52 -12.60
C LYS A 188 -4.90 -25.64 -13.73
N TYR A 189 -6.13 -25.15 -13.53
CA TYR A 189 -7.15 -25.18 -14.57
C TYR A 189 -6.88 -24.14 -15.66
N ILE A 190 -6.30 -23.00 -15.29
CA ILE A 190 -5.79 -22.01 -16.26
C ILE A 190 -4.63 -22.60 -17.06
N GLU A 191 -3.68 -23.26 -16.40
CA GLU A 191 -2.53 -23.89 -17.08
C GLU A 191 -2.99 -24.87 -18.15
N CYS A 192 -3.99 -25.70 -17.84
CA CYS A 192 -4.51 -26.66 -18.82
C CYS A 192 -5.38 -26.00 -19.90
N TYR A 193 -6.19 -24.98 -19.57
CA TYR A 193 -7.00 -24.25 -20.55
C TYR A 193 -6.12 -23.61 -21.63
N ILE A 194 -5.01 -23.00 -21.22
CA ILE A 194 -4.05 -22.35 -22.13
C ILE A 194 -3.18 -23.39 -22.85
N GLY A 195 -3.11 -24.62 -22.32
CA GLY A 195 -2.20 -25.66 -22.80
C GLY A 195 -0.73 -25.29 -22.59
N LYS A 196 -0.42 -24.51 -21.54
CA LYS A 196 0.93 -24.00 -21.26
C LYS A 196 1.30 -24.15 -19.80
N ASN A 197 2.58 -24.38 -19.54
CA ASN A 197 3.09 -24.42 -18.17
C ASN A 197 3.02 -23.02 -17.52
N LYS A 198 2.90 -22.98 -16.18
CA LYS A 198 2.93 -21.74 -15.39
C LYS A 198 4.10 -20.79 -15.70
N ASN A 199 5.22 -21.33 -16.15
CA ASN A 199 6.41 -20.55 -16.47
C ASN A 199 6.32 -19.84 -17.84
N GLU A 200 5.38 -20.23 -18.69
CA GLU A 200 5.23 -19.73 -20.07
C GLU A 200 4.23 -18.57 -20.19
N PHE A 201 3.46 -18.30 -19.13
CA PHE A 201 2.52 -17.20 -19.08
C PHE A 201 2.61 -16.40 -17.77
N GLU A 202 1.97 -15.24 -17.75
CA GLU A 202 1.85 -14.37 -16.59
C GLU A 202 0.39 -13.90 -16.45
N LEU A 203 -0.16 -13.98 -15.24
CA LEU A 203 -1.48 -13.45 -14.93
C LEU A 203 -1.33 -11.94 -14.70
N LEU A 204 -1.92 -11.14 -15.60
CA LEU A 204 -1.83 -9.67 -15.53
C LEU A 204 -2.95 -9.05 -14.72
N TYR A 205 -4.19 -9.49 -14.99
CA TYR A 205 -5.41 -8.96 -14.38
C TYR A 205 -6.44 -10.08 -14.13
N PHE A 206 -7.18 -10.02 -13.02
CA PHE A 206 -8.30 -10.93 -12.75
C PHE A 206 -9.36 -10.15 -11.98
N ASN A 207 -10.61 -10.47 -12.28
CA ASN A 207 -11.76 -10.09 -11.48
C ASN A 207 -12.76 -11.24 -11.42
N ASP A 208 -13.94 -10.97 -10.87
CA ASP A 208 -15.04 -11.93 -10.77
C ASP A 208 -15.65 -12.35 -12.12
N LYS A 209 -15.23 -11.75 -13.24
CA LYS A 209 -15.73 -12.02 -14.59
C LYS A 209 -14.67 -12.49 -15.56
N TYR A 210 -13.45 -11.96 -15.47
CA TYR A 210 -12.41 -12.11 -16.47
C TYR A 210 -11.05 -12.37 -15.84
N ILE A 211 -10.21 -13.10 -16.57
CA ILE A 211 -8.82 -13.38 -16.25
C ILE A 211 -7.98 -13.08 -17.47
N PHE A 212 -6.93 -12.28 -17.28
CA PHE A 212 -6.06 -11.80 -18.32
C PHE A 212 -4.73 -12.50 -18.19
N VAL A 213 -4.34 -13.17 -19.25
CA VAL A 213 -3.13 -13.98 -19.29
C VAL A 213 -2.24 -13.52 -20.42
N GLN A 214 -1.02 -13.10 -20.10
CA GLN A 214 -0.01 -12.78 -21.11
C GLN A 214 0.88 -13.98 -21.38
N ILE A 215 0.94 -14.39 -22.64
CA ILE A 215 1.90 -15.41 -23.10
C ILE A 215 3.28 -14.75 -23.18
N LYS A 216 4.27 -15.25 -22.43
CA LYS A 216 5.59 -14.58 -22.34
C LYS A 216 6.33 -14.50 -23.67
N LYS A 217 6.17 -15.52 -24.53
CA LYS A 217 6.86 -15.62 -25.82
C LYS A 217 6.29 -14.67 -26.87
N THR A 218 4.96 -14.58 -27.00
CA THR A 218 4.30 -13.78 -28.03
C THR A 218 3.89 -12.39 -27.53
N LYS A 219 3.85 -12.19 -26.20
CA LYS A 219 3.29 -11.00 -25.53
C LYS A 219 1.80 -10.76 -25.76
N GLU A 220 1.12 -11.68 -26.43
CA GLU A 220 -0.32 -11.69 -26.63
C GLU A 220 -1.04 -11.86 -25.28
N ILE A 221 -2.16 -11.16 -25.14
CA ILE A 221 -3.01 -11.20 -23.96
C ILE A 221 -4.28 -11.96 -24.33
N GLU A 222 -4.52 -13.04 -23.61
CA GLU A 222 -5.73 -13.84 -23.71
C GLU A 222 -6.66 -13.47 -22.55
N ILE A 223 -7.94 -13.24 -22.87
CA ILE A 223 -8.97 -12.91 -21.88
C ILE A 223 -9.89 -14.12 -21.75
N ILE A 224 -9.89 -14.70 -20.56
CA ILE A 224 -10.62 -15.91 -20.22
C ILE A 224 -11.78 -15.53 -19.30
N ASN A 225 -12.94 -16.16 -19.48
CA ASN A 225 -14.04 -16.01 -18.51
C ASN A 225 -13.65 -16.67 -17.18
N PHE A 226 -13.98 -16.01 -16.06
CA PHE A 226 -13.63 -16.47 -14.72
C PHE A 226 -14.15 -17.89 -14.43
N ASP A 227 -15.33 -18.23 -14.96
CA ASP A 227 -15.94 -19.56 -14.80
C ASP A 227 -15.08 -20.72 -15.32
N GLU A 228 -14.18 -20.46 -16.28
CA GLU A 228 -13.26 -21.49 -16.79
C GLU A 228 -12.29 -21.99 -15.69
N MET A 229 -12.03 -21.19 -14.64
CA MET A 229 -11.23 -21.65 -13.49
C MET A 229 -11.89 -22.75 -12.67
N PHE A 230 -13.16 -23.08 -12.91
CA PHE A 230 -13.87 -24.12 -12.18
C PHE A 230 -14.20 -25.36 -13.02
N LYS A 231 -13.98 -25.30 -14.34
CA LYS A 231 -14.26 -26.40 -15.26
C LYS A 231 -13.09 -27.39 -15.30
N LYS A 232 -13.19 -28.45 -14.50
CA LYS A 232 -12.19 -29.54 -14.46
C LYS A 232 -12.07 -30.31 -15.77
N ASP A 233 -13.14 -30.35 -16.57
CA ASP A 233 -13.23 -31.18 -17.77
C ASP A 233 -12.28 -30.73 -18.90
N ASN A 234 -11.77 -29.50 -18.82
CA ASN A 234 -10.80 -28.96 -19.76
C ASN A 234 -9.39 -29.57 -19.59
N CYS A 235 -9.13 -30.29 -18.48
CA CYS A 235 -7.80 -30.82 -18.12
C CYS A 235 -7.70 -32.34 -18.27
N LYS A 236 -8.21 -32.87 -19.39
CA LYS A 236 -8.09 -34.30 -19.72
C LYS A 236 -6.78 -34.60 -20.43
#